data_AF-A0A7S7P3F3-F1
#
_entry.id   AF-A0A7S7P3F3-F1
#
_cell.length_a   1.000
_cell.length_b   1.000
_cell.length_c   1.000
_cell.angle_alpha   90.00
_cell.angle_beta   90.00
_cell.angle_gamma   90.00
#
_symmetry.space_group_name_H-M   'P 1'
#
loop_
_entity.id
_entity.type
_entity.pdbx_description
1 polymer ?
#
loop_
_entity_poly.entity_id
_entity_poly.type
_entity_poly.pdbx_seq_one_letter_code
_entity_poly.pdbx_strand_id
1 'polypeptide(L)'
;MEEKMKPCRAKMLAQRREQTNSKMRASRHANAPCFVYVFALKEIAAVKLGISIDPLTRICNLPQLHLRVEDVFDLERSVAIHALHRQDARELERAALQHLADWRVAAPCSDIAYVDGKPSCTGPIRFFSGGRTEWLNATAYDSAIEFLLFANRSSARSSISIETWMRELKKGSLQ
;
A
#
# COMPACT_ATOMS: atom_id res chain seq x y z
N MET A 1 44.06 5.28 -17.75
CA MET A 1 42.71 5.06 -18.31
C MET A 1 41.89 4.39 -17.21
N GLU A 2 41.20 5.18 -16.37
CA GLU A 2 40.37 4.62 -15.29
C GLU A 2 39.08 4.09 -15.89
N GLU A 3 39.00 2.77 -16.04
CA GLU A 3 37.78 2.08 -16.40
C GLU A 3 36.80 2.20 -15.21
N LYS A 4 35.88 3.17 -15.28
CA LYS A 4 34.81 3.34 -14.30
C LYS A 4 33.92 2.10 -14.33
N MET A 5 34.25 1.13 -13.49
CA MET A 5 33.53 -0.12 -13.33
C MET A 5 32.07 0.17 -12.96
N LYS A 6 31.15 -0.06 -13.90
CA LYS A 6 29.72 0.19 -13.70
C LYS A 6 29.22 -0.69 -12.55
N PRO A 7 28.57 -0.14 -11.52
CA PRO A 7 28.07 -0.95 -10.42
C PRO A 7 26.99 -1.92 -10.92
N CYS A 8 27.11 -3.18 -10.55
CA CYS A 8 26.11 -4.21 -10.84
C CYS A 8 24.72 -3.78 -10.33
N ARG A 9 23.66 -4.14 -11.08
CA ARG A 9 22.25 -3.78 -10.80
C ARG A 9 21.83 -4.04 -9.35
N ALA A 10 22.32 -5.12 -8.73
CA ALA A 10 22.05 -5.43 -7.32
C ALA A 10 22.59 -4.35 -6.37
N LYS A 11 23.83 -3.86 -6.59
CA LYS A 11 24.44 -2.79 -5.80
C LYS A 11 23.67 -1.47 -5.95
N MET A 12 23.24 -1.13 -7.16
CA MET A 12 22.41 0.07 -7.39
C MET A 12 21.06 0.01 -6.67
N LEU A 13 20.41 -1.16 -6.67
CA LEU A 13 19.15 -1.36 -5.95
C LEU A 13 19.35 -1.26 -4.44
N ALA A 14 20.43 -1.84 -3.90
CA ALA A 14 20.77 -1.73 -2.49
C ALA A 14 21.03 -0.26 -2.08
N GLN A 15 21.78 0.49 -2.90
CA GLN A 15 22.08 1.90 -2.63
C GLN A 15 20.81 2.78 -2.68
N ARG A 16 19.92 2.57 -3.66
CA ARG A 16 18.63 3.27 -3.70
C ARG A 16 17.77 2.94 -2.48
N ARG A 17 17.75 1.68 -2.05
CA ARG A 17 17.03 1.25 -0.84
C ARG A 17 17.57 1.97 0.40
N GLU A 18 18.89 2.01 0.56
CA GLU A 18 19.50 2.70 1.70
C GLU A 18 19.18 4.19 1.68
N GLN A 19 19.29 4.86 0.54
CA GLN A 19 18.89 6.26 0.40
C GLN A 19 17.42 6.50 0.78
N THR A 20 16.50 5.62 0.38
CA THR A 20 15.08 5.71 0.79
C THR A 20 14.95 5.54 2.31
N ASN A 21 15.63 4.57 2.91
CA ASN A 21 15.61 4.34 4.35
C ASN A 21 16.18 5.53 5.13
N SER A 22 17.33 6.07 4.71
CA SER A 22 17.93 7.24 5.36
C SER A 22 17.01 8.46 5.29
N LYS A 23 16.35 8.72 4.15
CA LYS A 23 15.36 9.80 4.03
C LYS A 23 14.15 9.60 4.93
N MET A 24 13.70 8.36 5.11
CA MET A 24 12.59 8.07 6.04
C MET A 24 13.00 8.27 7.49
N ARG A 25 14.20 7.83 7.88
CA ARG A 25 14.77 8.06 9.23
C ARG A 25 14.99 9.54 9.53
N ALA A 26 15.37 10.32 8.53
CA ALA A 26 15.53 11.78 8.65
C ALA A 26 14.21 12.56 8.52
N SER A 27 13.09 11.89 8.23
CA SER A 27 11.79 12.54 8.11
C SER A 27 11.30 13.00 9.49
N ARG A 28 10.66 14.18 9.55
CA ARG A 28 9.94 14.63 10.76
C ARG A 28 8.88 13.64 11.28
N HIS A 29 8.48 12.68 10.44
CA HIS A 29 7.51 11.64 10.77
C HIS A 29 8.16 10.26 11.05
N ALA A 30 9.47 10.19 11.26
CA ALA A 30 10.18 8.92 11.48
C ALA A 30 9.59 8.13 12.67
N ASN A 31 9.27 8.84 13.75
CA ASN A 31 8.70 8.28 14.99
C ASN A 31 7.17 8.41 15.06
N ALA A 32 6.52 8.85 13.97
CA ALA A 32 5.06 8.95 13.97
C ALA A 32 4.44 7.54 13.87
N PRO A 33 3.31 7.29 14.57
CA PRO A 33 2.46 6.15 14.31
C PRO A 33 2.19 6.01 12.82
N CYS A 34 2.21 4.78 12.33
CA CYS A 34 2.07 4.48 10.93
C CYS A 34 1.20 3.25 10.75
N PHE A 35 0.79 3.00 9.52
CA PHE A 35 -0.07 1.89 9.18
C PHE A 35 0.49 1.14 7.99
N VAL A 36 0.37 -0.18 8.03
CA VAL A 36 0.40 -0.99 6.82
C VAL A 36 -1.04 -1.15 6.36
N TYR A 37 -1.34 -0.78 5.12
CA TYR A 37 -2.67 -0.90 4.55
C TYR A 37 -2.73 -2.02 3.52
N VAL A 38 -3.90 -2.65 3.45
CA VAL A 38 -4.33 -3.52 2.36
C VAL A 38 -5.58 -2.90 1.75
N PHE A 39 -5.49 -2.38 0.53
CA PHE A 39 -6.64 -1.83 -0.19
C PHE A 39 -7.13 -2.83 -1.22
N ALA A 40 -8.37 -3.27 -1.06
CA ALA A 40 -9.03 -4.20 -1.97
C ALA A 40 -9.76 -3.45 -3.08
N LEU A 41 -9.57 -3.85 -4.34
CA LEU A 41 -10.37 -3.33 -5.45
C LEU A 41 -11.72 -4.07 -5.51
N LYS A 42 -12.80 -3.35 -5.87
CA LYS A 42 -14.15 -3.94 -5.96
C LYS A 42 -14.29 -4.94 -7.09
N GLU A 43 -13.87 -4.53 -8.29
CA GLU A 43 -14.18 -5.25 -9.54
C GLU A 43 -12.98 -6.00 -10.11
N ILE A 44 -11.80 -5.81 -9.50
CA ILE A 44 -10.56 -6.42 -9.95
C ILE A 44 -10.05 -7.31 -8.82
N ALA A 45 -9.69 -8.56 -9.15
CA ALA A 45 -9.14 -9.54 -8.23
C ALA A 45 -7.69 -9.22 -7.80
N ALA A 46 -7.47 -8.00 -7.29
CA ALA A 46 -6.18 -7.54 -6.81
C ALA A 46 -6.33 -6.68 -5.56
N VAL A 47 -5.34 -6.77 -4.69
CA VAL A 47 -5.20 -5.95 -3.50
C VAL A 47 -3.87 -5.19 -3.56
N LYS A 48 -3.87 -3.98 -3.04
CA LYS A 48 -2.68 -3.16 -2.89
C LYS A 48 -2.19 -3.18 -1.45
N LEU A 49 -0.95 -3.56 -1.26
CA LEU A 49 -0.24 -3.36 -0.01
C LEU A 49 0.51 -2.02 -0.02
N GLY A 50 0.65 -1.38 1.14
CA GLY A 50 1.59 -0.29 1.29
C GLY A 50 1.61 0.28 2.71
N ILE A 51 2.32 1.38 2.91
CA ILE A 51 2.36 2.08 4.20
C ILE A 51 1.95 3.55 4.10
N SER A 52 1.31 4.07 5.14
CA SER A 52 0.99 5.49 5.28
C SER A 52 0.83 5.86 6.75
N ILE A 53 1.14 7.09 7.12
CA ILE A 53 0.73 7.65 8.42
C ILE A 53 -0.78 7.93 8.46
N ASP A 54 -1.38 8.09 7.28
CA ASP A 54 -2.81 8.32 7.09
C ASP A 54 -3.25 7.57 5.82
N PRO A 55 -3.65 6.30 5.94
CA PRO A 55 -4.18 5.49 4.85
C PRO A 55 -5.42 6.10 4.19
N LEU A 56 -6.29 6.78 4.96
CA LEU A 56 -7.52 7.34 4.43
C LEU A 56 -7.22 8.54 3.51
N THR A 57 -6.43 9.50 3.98
CA THR A 57 -5.97 10.61 3.14
C THR A 57 -5.19 10.08 1.93
N ARG A 58 -4.41 9.02 2.11
CA ARG A 58 -3.64 8.38 1.03
C ARG A 58 -4.53 7.78 -0.06
N ILE A 59 -5.63 7.12 0.30
CA ILE A 59 -6.54 6.50 -0.68
C ILE A 59 -7.45 7.55 -1.33
N CYS A 60 -7.87 8.59 -0.59
CA CYS A 60 -8.68 9.69 -1.14
C CYS A 60 -7.89 10.61 -2.08
N ASN A 61 -6.60 10.84 -1.82
CA ASN A 61 -5.75 11.72 -2.63
C ASN A 61 -5.03 10.99 -3.78
N LEU A 62 -5.55 9.84 -4.22
CA LEU A 62 -4.98 9.16 -5.38
C LEU A 62 -5.30 9.99 -6.63
N PRO A 63 -4.28 10.58 -7.31
CA PRO A 63 -4.51 11.53 -8.40
C PRO A 63 -5.24 10.96 -9.62
N GLN A 64 -5.45 9.65 -9.65
CA GLN A 64 -6.05 8.90 -10.76
C GLN A 64 -7.52 8.56 -10.52
N LEU A 65 -8.00 8.75 -9.29
CA LEU A 65 -9.41 8.66 -8.97
C LEU A 65 -10.07 9.98 -9.38
N HIS A 66 -10.43 10.09 -10.65
CA HIS A 66 -11.51 11.01 -11.07
C HIS A 66 -12.89 10.48 -10.62
N LEU A 67 -12.90 9.30 -10.00
CA LEU A 67 -14.03 8.61 -9.40
C LEU A 67 -13.99 8.75 -7.88
N ARG A 68 -15.12 8.48 -7.21
CA ARG A 68 -15.13 8.42 -5.75
C ARG A 68 -14.36 7.19 -5.30
N VAL A 69 -13.70 7.26 -4.14
CA VAL A 69 -12.87 6.15 -3.65
C VAL A 69 -13.70 4.88 -3.43
N GLU A 70 -14.94 5.03 -2.99
CA GLU A 70 -15.94 3.98 -2.84
C GLU A 70 -16.37 3.35 -4.17
N ASP A 71 -16.16 3.98 -5.32
CA ASP A 71 -16.49 3.38 -6.61
C ASP A 71 -15.39 2.39 -7.05
N VAL A 72 -14.17 2.56 -6.54
CA VAL A 72 -13.00 1.77 -6.97
C VAL A 72 -12.60 0.72 -5.93
N PHE A 73 -12.69 1.06 -4.65
CA PHE A 73 -12.23 0.21 -3.55
C PHE A 73 -13.36 -0.37 -2.75
N ASP A 74 -13.20 -1.64 -2.38
CA ASP A 74 -14.03 -2.27 -1.37
C ASP A 74 -13.53 -1.75 -0.01
N LEU A 75 -14.22 -0.74 0.53
CA LEU A 75 -13.79 -0.06 1.75
C LEU A 75 -13.98 -0.92 3.00
N GLU A 76 -14.89 -1.89 2.96
CA GLU A 76 -15.14 -2.84 4.04
C GLU A 76 -13.99 -3.85 4.13
N ARG A 77 -13.55 -4.37 2.98
CA ARG A 77 -12.38 -5.26 2.88
C ARG A 77 -11.04 -4.52 2.82
N SER A 78 -11.04 -3.19 2.69
CA SER A 78 -9.82 -2.40 2.79
C SER A 78 -9.53 -2.14 4.26
N VAL A 79 -8.30 -2.43 4.71
CA VAL A 79 -7.92 -2.32 6.13
C VAL A 79 -6.61 -1.58 6.32
N ALA A 80 -6.48 -0.95 7.49
CA ALA A 80 -5.25 -0.39 8.00
C ALA A 80 -4.85 -1.10 9.29
N ILE A 81 -3.60 -1.56 9.34
CA ILE A 81 -3.02 -2.29 10.47
C ILE A 81 -1.99 -1.39 11.13
N HIS A 82 -2.17 -1.14 12.43
CA HIS A 82 -1.35 -0.20 13.17
C HIS A 82 0.08 -0.72 13.35
N ALA A 83 1.04 0.18 13.16
CA ALA A 83 2.45 -0.02 13.45
C ALA A 83 2.97 1.18 14.26
N LEU A 84 3.75 0.89 15.30
CA LEU A 84 4.17 1.91 16.27
C LEU A 84 4.99 3.02 15.62
N HIS A 85 5.86 2.66 14.67
CA HIS A 85 6.66 3.62 13.91
C HIS A 85 6.60 3.34 12.41
N ARG A 86 6.94 4.36 11.63
CA ARG A 86 7.07 4.24 10.16
C ARG A 86 8.10 3.20 9.73
N GLN A 87 9.18 3.03 10.50
CA GLN A 87 10.19 2.01 10.21
C GLN A 87 9.62 0.60 10.41
N ASP A 88 8.89 0.37 11.51
CA ASP A 88 8.23 -0.91 11.78
C ASP A 88 7.22 -1.26 10.69
N ALA A 89 6.43 -0.27 10.24
CA ALA A 89 5.49 -0.45 9.13
C ALA A 89 6.21 -0.88 7.85
N ARG A 90 7.35 -0.25 7.53
CA ARG A 90 8.13 -0.55 6.32
C ARG A 90 8.74 -1.95 6.36
N GLU A 91 9.27 -2.35 7.51
CA GLU A 91 9.83 -3.68 7.71
C GLU A 91 8.74 -4.75 7.59
N LEU A 92 7.57 -4.49 8.19
CA LEU A 92 6.41 -5.37 8.11
C LEU A 92 5.87 -5.51 6.69
N GLU A 93 5.67 -4.40 5.97
CA GLU A 93 5.25 -4.39 4.57
C GLU A 93 6.24 -5.17 3.69
N ARG A 94 7.54 -4.95 3.88
CA ARG A 94 8.57 -5.69 3.14
C ARG A 94 8.53 -7.18 3.42
N ALA A 95 8.42 -7.57 4.68
CA ALA A 95 8.34 -8.97 5.07
C ALA A 95 7.10 -9.63 4.46
N ALA A 96 5.97 -8.94 4.45
CA ALA A 96 4.74 -9.41 3.81
C ALA A 96 4.92 -9.59 2.29
N LEU A 97 5.50 -8.61 1.58
CA LEU A 97 5.76 -8.73 0.13
C LEU A 97 6.74 -9.84 -0.23
N GLN A 98 7.66 -10.18 0.67
CA GLN A 98 8.57 -11.31 0.50
C GLN A 98 7.86 -12.63 0.76
N HIS A 99 7.05 -12.70 1.81
CA HIS A 99 6.27 -13.89 2.17
C HIS A 99 5.23 -14.23 1.11
N LEU A 100 4.57 -13.21 0.54
CA LEU A 100 3.49 -13.36 -0.44
C LEU A 100 3.99 -13.23 -1.88
N ALA A 101 5.27 -13.52 -2.14
CA ALA A 101 5.91 -13.29 -3.43
C ALA A 101 5.20 -14.01 -4.59
N ASP A 102 4.68 -15.22 -4.34
CA ASP A 102 4.03 -16.06 -5.35
C ASP A 102 2.66 -15.52 -5.79
N TRP A 103 2.03 -14.68 -4.95
CA TRP A 103 0.76 -14.04 -5.28
C TRP A 103 0.92 -12.67 -5.94
N ARG A 104 2.15 -12.24 -6.22
CA ARG A 104 2.39 -10.91 -6.79
C ARG A 104 1.86 -10.85 -8.21
N VAL A 105 1.07 -9.81 -8.47
CA VAL A 105 0.49 -9.52 -9.78
C VAL A 105 1.02 -8.19 -10.31
N ALA A 106 0.88 -7.97 -11.61
CA ALA A 106 1.12 -6.66 -12.17
C ALA A 106 0.12 -5.65 -11.58
N ALA A 107 0.53 -4.38 -11.51
CA ALA A 107 -0.39 -3.31 -11.17
C ALA A 107 -1.60 -3.34 -12.13
N PRO A 108 -2.84 -3.36 -11.61
CA PRO A 108 -4.06 -3.22 -12.41
C PRO A 108 -4.07 -1.93 -13.20
N CYS A 109 -5.02 -1.76 -14.12
CA CYS A 109 -5.12 -0.66 -15.07
C CYS A 109 -6.16 0.46 -14.74
N SER A 110 -5.77 1.76 -14.61
CA SER A 110 -6.49 3.02 -14.25
C SER A 110 -7.09 3.92 -15.31
N ASP A 111 -6.88 3.76 -16.62
CA ASP A 111 -7.57 4.67 -17.54
C ASP A 111 -9.01 4.18 -17.66
N ILE A 112 -9.85 4.59 -16.71
CA ILE A 112 -11.29 4.46 -16.79
C ILE A 112 -11.76 5.56 -17.74
N ALA A 113 -12.15 5.16 -18.94
CA ALA A 113 -12.85 5.99 -19.89
C ALA A 113 -14.34 5.70 -19.77
N TYR A 114 -15.18 6.71 -19.94
CA TYR A 114 -16.62 6.50 -20.11
C TYR A 114 -16.91 6.32 -21.59
N VAL A 115 -17.31 5.12 -22.00
CA VAL A 115 -17.80 4.82 -23.36
C VAL A 115 -19.31 4.59 -23.24
N ASP A 116 -20.11 5.41 -23.90
CA ASP A 116 -21.59 5.37 -23.85
C ASP A 116 -22.17 5.47 -22.42
N GLY A 117 -21.54 6.29 -21.57
CA GLY A 117 -21.96 6.46 -20.17
C GLY A 117 -21.64 5.27 -19.26
N LYS A 118 -20.90 4.27 -19.75
CA LYS A 118 -20.44 3.13 -18.96
C LYS A 118 -18.92 3.18 -18.77
N PRO A 119 -18.41 2.79 -17.58
CA PRO A 119 -16.97 2.71 -17.36
C PRO A 119 -16.37 1.61 -18.25
N SER A 120 -15.29 1.94 -18.94
CA SER A 120 -14.51 1.05 -19.81
C SER A 120 -13.02 1.24 -19.55
N CYS A 121 -12.29 0.14 -19.35
CA CYS A 121 -10.91 0.15 -18.86
C CYS A 121 -9.87 0.10 -19.98
N THR A 122 -8.93 1.05 -20.03
CA THR A 122 -7.99 1.22 -21.17
C THR A 122 -6.47 1.38 -20.85
N GLY A 123 -6.00 1.47 -19.59
CA GLY A 123 -4.54 1.62 -19.28
C GLY A 123 -4.18 1.55 -17.78
N PRO A 124 -2.90 1.40 -17.29
CA PRO A 124 -2.38 1.02 -15.91
C PRO A 124 -2.59 1.95 -14.66
N ILE A 125 -3.15 1.52 -13.50
CA ILE A 125 -3.30 2.21 -12.20
C ILE A 125 -1.94 2.46 -11.60
N ARG A 126 -1.52 3.73 -11.65
CA ARG A 126 -0.27 4.21 -11.07
C ARG A 126 -0.54 4.99 -9.79
N PHE A 127 -0.24 4.33 -8.68
CA PHE A 127 0.03 5.00 -7.42
C PHE A 127 1.39 5.69 -7.58
N PHE A 128 1.43 7.02 -7.54
CA PHE A 128 2.62 7.85 -7.82
C PHE A 128 3.84 7.63 -6.90
N SER A 129 3.83 6.60 -6.05
CA SER A 129 5.01 6.13 -5.32
C SER A 129 4.93 4.61 -5.12
N GLY A 130 5.89 3.86 -5.69
CA GLY A 130 6.08 2.43 -5.44
C GLY A 130 5.20 1.43 -6.23
N GLY A 131 4.15 1.91 -6.88
CA GLY A 131 2.97 1.12 -7.28
C GLY A 131 3.09 0.02 -8.35
N ARG A 132 4.26 -0.54 -8.67
CA ARG A 132 4.35 -1.74 -9.53
C ARG A 132 4.53 -3.04 -8.76
N THR A 133 5.10 -2.97 -7.57
CA THR A 133 5.60 -4.14 -6.87
C THR A 133 4.75 -4.57 -5.68
N GLU A 134 3.77 -3.76 -5.30
CA GLU A 134 2.99 -3.91 -4.07
C GLU A 134 1.57 -4.41 -4.35
N TRP A 135 1.38 -5.13 -5.46
CA TRP A 135 0.10 -5.69 -5.86
C TRP A 135 0.12 -7.19 -5.69
N LEU A 136 -0.94 -7.71 -5.10
CA LEU A 136 -1.17 -9.12 -4.85
C LEU A 136 -2.50 -9.53 -5.47
N ASN A 137 -2.61 -10.79 -5.90
CA ASN A 137 -3.89 -11.38 -6.25
C ASN A 137 -4.84 -11.31 -5.03
N ALA A 138 -6.13 -11.06 -5.25
CA ALA A 138 -7.12 -11.01 -4.17
C ALA A 138 -7.22 -12.31 -3.36
N THR A 139 -6.82 -13.48 -3.90
CA THR A 139 -6.75 -14.72 -3.13
C THR A 139 -5.73 -14.69 -2.00
N ALA A 140 -4.77 -13.75 -2.04
CA ALA A 140 -3.79 -13.55 -0.98
C ALA A 140 -4.31 -12.68 0.17
N TYR A 141 -5.55 -12.17 0.07
CA TYR A 141 -6.10 -11.21 1.02
C TYR A 141 -6.03 -11.72 2.46
N ASP A 142 -6.62 -12.89 2.73
CA ASP A 142 -6.68 -13.42 4.10
C ASP A 142 -5.28 -13.73 4.65
N SER A 143 -4.41 -14.32 3.83
CA SER A 143 -3.01 -14.56 4.19
C SER A 143 -2.23 -13.28 4.45
N ALA A 144 -2.52 -12.19 3.71
CA ALA A 144 -1.92 -10.90 3.95
C ALA A 144 -2.37 -10.32 5.29
N ILE A 145 -3.67 -10.37 5.59
CA ILE A 145 -4.19 -9.88 6.87
C ILE A 145 -3.62 -10.69 8.03
N GLU A 146 -3.65 -12.01 7.95
CA GLU A 146 -3.10 -12.90 8.97
C GLU A 146 -1.61 -12.62 9.21
N PHE A 147 -0.81 -12.54 8.14
CA PHE A 147 0.61 -12.22 8.25
C PHE A 147 0.83 -10.88 8.96
N LEU A 148 0.13 -9.83 8.54
CA LEU A 148 0.33 -8.49 9.09
C LEU A 148 -0.07 -8.40 10.57
N LEU A 149 -1.12 -9.11 10.98
CA LEU A 149 -1.57 -9.17 12.37
C LEU A 149 -0.60 -9.96 13.27
N PHE A 150 0.02 -11.02 12.76
CA PHE A 150 0.72 -12.03 13.58
C PHE A 150 2.21 -12.25 13.29
N ALA A 151 2.82 -11.55 12.32
CA ALA A 151 4.22 -11.73 11.95
C ALA A 151 5.22 -11.52 13.10
N ASN A 152 4.79 -10.90 14.20
CA ASN A 152 5.58 -10.81 15.42
C ASN A 152 4.74 -11.38 16.58
N ARG A 153 5.00 -12.63 16.96
CA ARG A 153 4.16 -13.46 17.84
C ARG A 153 3.97 -12.93 19.28
N SER A 154 4.61 -11.81 19.60
CA SER A 154 4.61 -11.21 20.94
C SER A 154 3.34 -10.40 21.26
N SER A 155 2.62 -9.91 20.24
CA SER A 155 1.30 -9.28 20.39
C SER A 155 0.59 -9.11 19.04
N ALA A 156 -0.73 -9.34 19.02
CA ALA A 156 -1.54 -9.05 17.84
C ALA A 156 -1.64 -7.54 17.62
N ARG A 157 -1.45 -7.08 16.38
CA ARG A 157 -1.66 -5.68 16.01
C ARG A 157 -3.15 -5.37 15.93
N SER A 158 -3.53 -4.13 16.21
CA SER A 158 -4.89 -3.67 15.92
C SER A 158 -5.06 -3.39 14.42
N SER A 159 -6.28 -3.59 13.94
CA SER A 159 -6.68 -3.22 12.59
C SER A 159 -7.99 -2.46 12.62
N ILE A 160 -8.23 -1.68 11.57
CA ILE A 160 -9.48 -0.96 11.34
C ILE A 160 -9.80 -1.04 9.84
N SER A 161 -11.06 -1.31 9.48
CA SER A 161 -11.48 -1.17 8.08
C SER A 161 -11.52 0.30 7.69
N ILE A 162 -11.24 0.60 6.43
CA ILE A 162 -11.28 1.97 5.91
C ILE A 162 -12.70 2.52 5.98
N GLU A 163 -13.71 1.68 5.75
CA GLU A 163 -15.11 2.06 5.93
C GLU A 163 -15.42 2.51 7.37
N THR A 164 -15.00 1.73 8.38
CA THR A 164 -15.18 2.10 9.78
C THR A 164 -14.43 3.39 10.11
N TRP A 165 -13.17 3.52 9.67
CA TRP A 165 -12.40 4.75 9.88
C TRP A 165 -13.13 5.97 9.30
N MET A 166 -13.60 5.90 8.05
CA MET A 166 -14.36 6.98 7.42
C MET A 166 -15.62 7.32 8.19
N ARG A 167 -16.34 6.32 8.69
CA ARG A 167 -17.57 6.51 9.47
C ARG A 167 -17.30 7.22 10.80
N GLU A 168 -16.27 6.81 11.52
CA GLU A 168 -15.92 7.40 12.82
C GLU A 168 -15.39 8.83 12.67
N LEU A 169 -14.67 9.16 11.60
CA LEU A 169 -14.30 10.54 11.29
C LEU A 169 -15.52 11.43 11.02
N LYS A 170 -16.51 10.93 10.27
CA LYS A 170 -17.76 11.68 10.01
C LYS A 170 -18.56 11.95 11.28
N LYS A 171 -18.47 11.06 12.28
CA LYS A 171 -19.11 11.23 13.59
C LYS A 171 -18.31 12.16 14.53
N GLY A 172 -17.09 12.56 14.16
CA GLY A 172 -16.19 13.31 15.02
C GLY A 172 -15.54 12.48 16.15
N SER A 173 -15.57 11.14 16.03
CA SER A 173 -15.11 10.20 17.07
C SER A 173 -13.63 9.85 16.97
N LEU A 174 -12.97 10.20 15.86
CA LEU A 174 -11.53 10.13 15.68
C LEU A 174 -11.02 11.56 15.36
N GLN A 175 -10.07 12.06 16.15
CA GLN A 175 -9.31 13.29 15.87
C GLN A 175 -7.85 12.96 15.67
#